data_AF-A0A7X5DHN7-F1
#
_entry.id   AF-A0A7X5DHN7-F1
#
_cell.length_a   1.000
_cell.length_b   1.000
_cell.length_c   1.000
_cell.angle_alpha   90.00
_cell.angle_beta   90.00
_cell.angle_gamma   90.00
#
_symmetry.space_group_name_H-M   'P 1'
#
loop_
_entity.id
_entity.type
_entity.pdbx_description
1 polymer ?
#
loop_
_entity_poly.entity_id
_entity_poly.type
_entity_poly.pdbx_seq_one_letter_code
_entity_poly.pdbx_strand_id
1 'polypeptide(L)'
;MAKTVSLTLPLSRKDVANLEAGDEVLLSGPVYTMRDAGHERALQCLEDTGQLPFNLEGATLFYAGPTPAAAGRPLGSVGPTTASRMDFATPQLFAAGIVAAIGKGKRSPEVVQACKDTGSVYLCTVGGIAALL
;
A
#
# COMPACT_ATOMS: atom_id res chain seq x y z
N MET A 1 18.62 5.14 15.20
CA MET A 1 18.86 3.69 14.97
C MET A 1 17.55 3.12 14.45
N ALA A 2 17.59 2.25 13.45
CA ALA A 2 16.38 1.59 12.95
C ALA A 2 15.69 0.86 14.12
N LYS A 3 14.39 1.11 14.30
CA LYS A 3 13.56 0.46 15.32
C LYS A 3 12.53 -0.44 14.65
N THR A 4 12.09 -1.46 15.37
CA THR A 4 10.96 -2.30 14.97
C THR A 4 9.68 -1.74 15.60
N VAL A 5 8.67 -1.45 14.79
CA VAL A 5 7.38 -0.88 15.20
C VAL A 5 6.27 -1.84 14.82
N SER A 6 5.41 -2.18 15.77
CA SER A 6 4.22 -3.00 15.50
C SER A 6 3.00 -2.09 15.34
N LEU A 7 2.31 -2.18 14.20
CA LEU A 7 1.11 -1.41 13.90
C LEU A 7 -0.06 -2.34 13.56
N THR A 8 -1.26 -1.92 13.96
CA THR A 8 -2.50 -2.63 13.65
C THR A 8 -3.29 -1.87 12.60
N LEU A 9 -3.73 -2.55 11.55
CA LEU A 9 -4.57 -2.01 10.47
C LEU A 9 -6.04 -2.00 10.91
N PRO A 10 -6.87 -1.04 10.43
CA PRO A 10 -6.53 0.06 9.52
C PRO A 10 -5.68 1.15 10.19
N LEU A 11 -4.83 1.81 9.41
CA LEU A 11 -3.94 2.87 9.91
C LEU A 11 -4.60 4.23 9.78
N SER A 12 -4.30 5.12 10.71
CA SER A 12 -4.48 6.55 10.58
C SER A 12 -3.16 7.25 10.25
N ARG A 13 -3.24 8.49 9.76
CA ARG A 13 -2.07 9.38 9.59
C ARG A 13 -1.23 9.52 10.87
N LYS A 14 -1.88 9.48 12.03
CA LYS A 14 -1.22 9.64 13.33
C LYS A 14 -0.37 8.42 13.69
N ASP A 15 -0.81 7.23 13.32
CA ASP A 15 -0.10 5.98 13.64
C ASP A 15 1.24 5.89 12.90
N VAL A 16 1.30 6.48 11.70
CA VAL A 16 2.50 6.47 10.85
C VAL A 16 3.35 7.73 10.96
N ALA A 17 2.91 8.75 11.70
CA ALA A 17 3.56 10.06 11.76
C ALA A 17 4.98 10.02 12.35
N ASN A 18 5.26 9.05 13.24
CA ASN A 18 6.54 8.91 13.93
C ASN A 18 7.45 7.84 13.32
N LEU A 19 7.09 7.35 12.12
CA LEU A 19 7.94 6.43 11.36
C LEU A 19 9.06 7.20 10.67
N GLU A 20 10.26 6.65 10.74
CA GLU A 20 11.42 7.13 10.02
C GLU A 20 11.78 6.16 8.89
N ALA A 21 12.38 6.69 7.82
CA ALA A 21 12.87 5.84 6.75
C ALA A 21 13.93 4.86 7.28
N GLY A 22 13.70 3.56 7.09
CA GLY A 22 14.56 2.51 7.60
C GLY A 22 14.02 1.81 8.86
N ASP A 23 12.93 2.29 9.45
CA ASP A 23 12.20 1.54 10.47
C ASP A 23 11.64 0.24 9.90
N GLU A 24 11.70 -0.81 10.71
CA GLU A 24 11.06 -2.09 10.42
C GLU A 24 9.63 -2.04 10.95
N VAL A 25 8.64 -2.39 10.11
CA VAL A 25 7.23 -2.31 10.48
C VAL A 25 6.60 -3.69 10.41
N LEU A 26 6.08 -4.16 11.55
CA LEU A 26 5.25 -5.35 11.65
C LEU A 26 3.78 -4.93 11.57
N LEU A 27 3.07 -5.41 10.55
CA LEU A 27 1.66 -5.08 10.33
C LEU A 27 0.76 -6.25 10.71
N SER A 28 -0.33 -5.97 11.41
CA SER A 28 -1.39 -6.94 11.71
C SER A 28 -2.76 -6.36 11.37
N GLY A 29 -3.61 -7.11 10.69
CA GLY A 29 -4.97 -6.69 10.33
C GLY A 29 -5.26 -6.72 8.82
N PRO A 30 -6.40 -6.16 8.38
CA PRO A 30 -6.84 -6.24 7.00
C PRO A 30 -6.03 -5.34 6.06
N VAL A 31 -5.65 -5.88 4.91
CA VAL A 31 -4.99 -5.15 3.81
C VAL A 31 -5.70 -5.45 2.49
N TYR A 32 -5.75 -4.47 1.59
CA TYR A 32 -6.39 -4.63 0.28
C TYR A 32 -5.35 -4.80 -0.80
N THR A 33 -5.45 -5.87 -1.60
CA THR A 33 -4.57 -6.05 -2.76
C THR A 33 -5.07 -5.24 -3.94
N MET A 34 -4.22 -4.37 -4.48
CA MET A 34 -4.56 -3.60 -5.69
C MET A 34 -3.31 -3.32 -6.51
N ARG A 35 -3.41 -3.40 -7.83
CA ARG A 35 -2.31 -3.11 -8.78
C ARG A 35 -2.82 -2.33 -9.98
N ASP A 36 -2.10 -2.35 -11.09
CA ASP A 36 -2.27 -1.55 -12.31
C ASP A 36 -3.75 -1.22 -12.66
N ALA A 37 -4.55 -2.19 -13.09
CA ALA A 37 -5.95 -1.96 -13.49
C ALA A 37 -6.87 -1.51 -12.33
N GLY A 38 -6.57 -1.93 -11.09
CA GLY A 38 -7.32 -1.48 -9.93
C GLY A 38 -7.06 -0.01 -9.61
N HIS A 39 -5.82 0.46 -9.82
CA HIS A 39 -5.47 1.87 -9.66
C HIS A 39 -6.14 2.73 -10.74
N GLU A 40 -6.13 2.29 -12.00
CA GLU A 40 -6.86 2.98 -13.08
C GLU A 40 -8.34 3.13 -12.74
N ARG A 41 -8.98 2.05 -12.27
CA ARG A 41 -10.40 2.10 -11.89
C ARG A 41 -10.65 3.00 -10.68
N ALA A 42 -9.75 3.01 -9.71
CA ALA A 42 -9.84 3.86 -8.53
C ALA A 42 -9.71 5.35 -8.88
N LEU A 43 -8.77 5.70 -9.77
CA LEU A 43 -8.65 7.07 -10.27
C LEU A 43 -9.89 7.50 -11.03
N GLN A 44 -10.40 6.65 -11.94
CA GLN A 44 -11.62 6.98 -12.68
C GLN A 44 -12.80 7.21 -11.72
N CYS A 45 -12.96 6.35 -10.72
CA CYS A 45 -14.02 6.53 -9.72
C CYS A 45 -13.84 7.84 -8.93
N LEU A 46 -12.60 8.18 -8.57
CA LEU A 46 -12.29 9.42 -7.87
C LEU A 46 -12.59 10.65 -8.74
N GLU A 47 -12.29 10.60 -10.04
CA GLU A 47 -12.61 11.66 -10.99
C GLU A 47 -14.13 11.82 -11.17
N ASP A 48 -14.85 10.70 -11.32
CA ASP A 48 -16.30 10.69 -11.57
C ASP A 48 -17.12 11.11 -10.34
N THR A 49 -16.69 10.70 -9.14
CA THR A 49 -17.52 10.79 -7.92
C THR A 49 -16.92 11.65 -6.82
N GLY A 50 -15.63 12.02 -6.92
CA GLY A 50 -14.89 12.70 -5.85
C GLY A 50 -14.53 11.80 -4.66
N GLN A 51 -14.83 10.50 -4.71
CA GLN A 51 -14.59 9.55 -3.63
C GLN A 51 -13.85 8.30 -4.10
N LEU A 52 -13.06 7.72 -3.21
CA LEU A 52 -12.42 6.42 -3.46
C LEU A 52 -13.47 5.30 -3.51
N PRO A 53 -13.34 4.33 -4.42
CA PRO A 53 -14.26 3.20 -4.46
C PRO A 53 -14.09 2.32 -3.22
N PHE A 54 -15.11 1.51 -2.91
CA PHE A 54 -15.07 0.48 -1.86
C PHE A 54 -14.67 0.99 -0.46
N ASN A 55 -14.91 2.27 -0.16
CA ASN A 55 -14.51 2.91 1.10
C ASN A 55 -13.02 2.69 1.43
N LEU A 56 -12.16 2.83 0.42
CA LEU A 56 -10.70 2.65 0.59
C LEU A 56 -10.03 3.80 1.36
N GLU A 57 -10.74 4.86 1.72
CA GLU A 57 -10.20 5.90 2.60
C GLU A 57 -9.72 5.30 3.93
N GLY A 58 -8.49 5.62 4.36
CA GLY A 58 -7.87 5.02 5.54
C GLY A 58 -7.26 3.62 5.31
N ALA A 59 -7.40 3.05 4.11
CA ALA A 59 -6.88 1.72 3.82
C ALA A 59 -5.36 1.71 3.60
N THR A 60 -4.78 0.53 3.84
CA THR A 60 -3.44 0.17 3.38
C THR A 60 -3.57 -0.67 2.11
N LEU A 61 -2.88 -0.25 1.05
CA LEU A 61 -2.86 -0.98 -0.22
C LEU A 61 -1.63 -1.87 -0.30
N PHE A 62 -1.82 -3.16 -0.57
CA PHE A 62 -0.74 -4.07 -0.91
C PHE A 62 -0.69 -4.28 -2.42
N TYR A 63 0.42 -3.86 -3.03
CA TYR A 63 0.66 -4.05 -4.45
C TYR A 63 1.02 -5.50 -4.73
N ALA A 64 -0.01 -6.34 -4.87
CA ALA A 64 0.12 -7.77 -5.07
C ALA A 64 -0.98 -8.30 -6.00
N GLY A 65 -0.69 -9.43 -6.63
CA GLY A 65 -1.67 -10.26 -7.32
C GLY A 65 -1.66 -11.64 -6.68
N PRO A 66 -2.61 -11.96 -5.78
CA PRO A 66 -2.66 -13.27 -5.14
C PRO A 66 -2.87 -14.37 -6.18
N THR A 67 -2.21 -15.51 -6.00
CA THR A 67 -2.46 -16.71 -6.82
C THR A 67 -3.74 -17.41 -6.37
N PRO A 68 -4.34 -18.26 -7.22
CA PRO A 68 -5.55 -19.01 -6.87
C PRO A 68 -5.42 -19.81 -5.57
N ALA A 69 -6.56 -20.15 -4.96
CA ALA A 69 -6.64 -20.93 -3.73
C ALA A 69 -5.76 -22.19 -3.80
N ALA A 70 -4.95 -22.39 -2.75
CA ALA A 70 -4.01 -23.49 -2.65
C ALA A 70 -3.82 -23.90 -1.19
N ALA A 71 -3.48 -25.18 -0.95
CA ALA A 71 -3.18 -25.71 0.38
C ALA A 71 -4.27 -25.45 1.44
N GLY A 72 -5.56 -25.54 1.06
CA GLY A 72 -6.69 -25.33 1.97
C GLY A 72 -6.95 -23.88 2.37
N ARG A 73 -6.23 -22.91 1.77
CA ARG A 73 -6.40 -21.48 2.00
C ARG A 73 -7.20 -20.85 0.86
N PRO A 74 -7.97 -19.77 1.12
CA PRO A 74 -8.76 -19.07 0.09
C PRO A 74 -7.90 -18.41 -0.99
N LEU A 75 -6.60 -18.27 -0.74
CA LEU A 75 -5.61 -17.66 -1.61
C LEU A 75 -4.30 -18.45 -1.53
N GLY A 76 -3.58 -18.50 -2.65
CA GLY A 76 -2.26 -19.12 -2.73
C GLY A 76 -1.16 -18.18 -2.24
N SER A 77 0.00 -18.22 -2.90
CA SER A 77 1.08 -17.27 -2.64
C SER A 77 0.69 -15.83 -2.95
N VAL A 78 1.17 -14.89 -2.13
CA VAL A 78 0.94 -13.45 -2.30
C VAL A 78 2.28 -12.71 -2.22
N GLY A 79 2.83 -12.39 -3.39
CA GLY A 79 4.08 -11.65 -3.50
C GLY A 79 3.88 -10.17 -3.83
N PRO A 80 4.78 -9.27 -3.36
CA PRO A 80 4.78 -7.89 -3.81
C PRO A 80 5.13 -7.78 -5.30
N THR A 81 4.50 -6.82 -5.96
CA THR A 81 4.85 -6.38 -7.30
C THR A 81 5.62 -5.06 -7.27
N THR A 82 6.26 -4.73 -8.39
CA THR A 82 7.08 -3.52 -8.51
C THR A 82 6.21 -2.28 -8.31
N ALA A 83 6.51 -1.51 -7.26
CA ALA A 83 5.69 -0.40 -6.81
C ALA A 83 5.69 0.78 -7.80
N SER A 84 6.79 0.99 -8.54
CA SER A 84 6.91 2.11 -9.48
C SER A 84 5.86 2.10 -10.60
N ARG A 85 5.26 0.94 -10.91
CA ARG A 85 4.17 0.86 -11.89
C ARG A 85 2.89 1.59 -11.45
N MET A 86 2.73 1.86 -10.16
CA MET A 86 1.57 2.57 -9.60
C MET A 86 1.88 4.04 -9.29
N ASP A 87 3.07 4.55 -9.65
CA ASP A 87 3.46 5.93 -9.36
C ASP A 87 2.58 6.96 -10.07
N PHE A 88 1.98 6.60 -11.22
CA PHE A 88 1.04 7.46 -11.94
C PHE A 88 -0.23 7.79 -11.12
N ALA A 89 -0.66 6.88 -10.24
CA ALA A 89 -1.90 7.00 -9.47
C ALA A 89 -1.66 7.36 -8.00
N THR A 90 -0.53 6.91 -7.44
CA THR A 90 -0.33 6.96 -5.99
C THR A 90 -0.44 8.37 -5.40
N PRO A 91 0.12 9.44 -6.01
CA PRO A 91 -0.03 10.79 -5.46
C PRO A 91 -1.48 11.20 -5.25
N GLN A 92 -2.35 10.94 -6.23
CA GLN A 92 -3.77 11.26 -6.14
C GLN A 92 -4.49 10.38 -5.12
N LEU A 93 -4.18 9.08 -5.07
CA LEU A 93 -4.77 8.17 -4.10
C LEU A 93 -4.36 8.50 -2.65
N PHE A 94 -3.12 8.93 -2.43
CA PHE A 94 -2.65 9.41 -1.14
C PHE A 94 -3.38 10.69 -0.72
N ALA A 95 -3.55 11.64 -1.64
CA ALA A 95 -4.34 12.86 -1.41
C ALA A 95 -5.82 12.54 -1.09
N ALA A 96 -6.36 11.49 -1.71
CA ALA A 96 -7.72 11.03 -1.49
C ALA A 96 -7.91 10.16 -0.23
N GLY A 97 -6.86 9.94 0.57
CA GLY A 97 -6.98 9.34 1.90
C GLY A 97 -6.43 7.93 2.06
N ILE A 98 -5.75 7.36 1.05
CA ILE A 98 -4.94 6.15 1.27
C ILE A 98 -3.79 6.48 2.24
N VAL A 99 -3.63 5.66 3.28
CA VAL A 99 -2.67 5.95 4.37
C VAL A 99 -1.31 5.34 4.10
N ALA A 100 -1.29 4.10 3.59
CA ALA A 100 -0.05 3.40 3.33
C ALA A 100 -0.13 2.53 2.07
N ALA A 101 1.02 2.33 1.45
CA ALA A 101 1.20 1.41 0.34
C ALA A 101 2.34 0.42 0.63
N ILE A 102 2.14 -0.85 0.33
CA ILE A 102 3.13 -1.93 0.48
C ILE A 102 3.53 -2.42 -0.91
N GLY A 103 4.82 -2.51 -1.20
CA GLY A 103 5.32 -3.00 -2.49
C GLY A 103 6.82 -3.25 -2.49
N LYS A 104 7.41 -3.46 -3.67
CA LYS A 104 8.87 -3.58 -3.82
C LYS A 104 9.46 -2.57 -4.80
N GLY A 105 10.72 -2.22 -4.57
CA GLY A 105 11.48 -1.33 -5.45
C GLY A 105 11.36 0.15 -5.07
N LYS A 106 12.10 0.98 -5.81
CA LYS A 106 12.14 2.44 -5.62
C LYS A 106 10.85 3.09 -6.15
N ARG A 107 10.60 4.29 -5.65
CA ARG A 107 9.44 5.13 -5.99
C ARG A 107 9.93 6.44 -6.60
N SER A 108 9.10 7.06 -7.42
CA SER A 108 9.41 8.33 -8.07
C SER A 108 9.46 9.50 -7.06
N PRO A 109 10.13 10.61 -7.41
CA PRO A 109 10.16 11.82 -6.59
C PRO A 109 8.76 12.38 -6.27
N GLU A 110 7.81 12.24 -7.19
CA GLU A 110 6.43 12.70 -7.04
C GLU A 110 5.71 11.94 -5.92
N VAL A 111 5.95 10.63 -5.81
CA VAL A 111 5.42 9.84 -4.69
C VAL A 111 6.06 10.25 -3.38
N VAL A 112 7.38 10.48 -3.38
CA VAL A 112 8.10 10.95 -2.18
C VAL A 112 7.51 12.28 -1.70
N GLN A 113 7.20 13.18 -2.63
CA GLN A 113 6.55 14.44 -2.30
C GLN A 113 5.13 14.22 -1.78
N ALA A 114 4.33 13.36 -2.41
CA ALA A 114 2.99 13.02 -1.94
C ALA A 114 2.98 12.43 -0.52
N CYS A 115 3.98 11.59 -0.16
CA CYS A 115 4.15 11.11 1.21
C CYS A 115 4.32 12.26 2.20
N LYS A 116 5.15 13.26 1.86
CA LYS A 116 5.38 14.43 2.71
C LYS A 116 4.13 15.30 2.84
N ASP A 117 3.44 15.53 1.72
CA ASP A 117 2.29 16.43 1.68
C ASP A 117 1.07 15.86 2.42
N THR A 118 0.92 14.53 2.38
CA THR A 118 -0.27 13.85 2.92
C THR A 118 -0.01 13.14 4.24
N GLY A 119 1.23 12.91 4.62
CA GLY A 119 1.59 12.00 5.72
C GLY A 119 1.34 10.53 5.37
N SER A 120 1.40 10.17 4.08
CA SER A 120 1.35 8.76 3.63
C SER A 120 2.70 8.11 3.74
N VAL A 121 2.71 6.80 3.92
CA VAL A 121 3.96 6.02 4.00
C VAL A 121 4.00 4.93 2.94
N TYR A 122 5.19 4.71 2.39
CA TYR A 122 5.48 3.56 1.55
C TYR A 122 6.31 2.55 2.34
N LEU A 123 5.76 1.35 2.50
CA LEU A 123 6.37 0.23 3.19
C LEU A 123 6.98 -0.71 2.15
N CYS A 124 8.31 -0.69 2.05
CA CYS A 124 9.03 -1.58 1.16
C CYS A 124 9.12 -2.97 1.79
N THR A 125 8.60 -3.99 1.10
CA THR A 125 8.70 -5.39 1.54
C THR A 125 9.72 -6.16 0.70
N VAL A 126 10.22 -7.26 1.26
CA VAL A 126 11.20 -8.13 0.61
C VAL A 126 10.53 -8.88 -0.55
N GLY A 127 11.03 -8.68 -1.76
CA GLY A 127 10.59 -9.43 -2.94
C GLY A 127 11.15 -10.86 -2.95
N GLY A 128 10.35 -11.83 -3.40
CA GLY A 128 10.82 -13.21 -3.65
C GLY A 128 10.41 -14.26 -2.61
N ILE A 129 9.72 -13.87 -1.53
CA ILE A 129 9.27 -14.77 -0.45
C ILE A 129 7.74 -15.00 -0.46
N ALA A 130 7.11 -14.96 -1.63
CA ALA A 130 5.65 -14.95 -1.80
C ALA A 130 4.90 -16.17 -1.22
N ALA A 131 5.58 -17.30 -1.00
CA ALA A 131 4.98 -18.49 -0.38
C ALA A 131 5.07 -18.48 1.16
N LEU A 132 5.97 -17.67 1.72
CA LEU A 132 6.16 -17.48 3.17
C LEU A 132 5.25 -16.36 3.71
N LEU A 133 5.00 -15.32 2.91
CA LEU A 133 4.02 -14.28 3.16
C LEU A 133 2.59 -14.83 3.03
#